data_AF-A0A7V2XAJ1-F1
#
_entry.id   AF-A0A7V2XAJ1-F1
#
_cell.length_a   1.000
_cell.length_b   1.000
_cell.length_c   1.000
_cell.angle_alpha   90.00
_cell.angle_beta   90.00
_cell.angle_gamma   90.00
#
_symmetry.space_group_name_H-M   'P 1'
#
loop_
_entity.id
_entity.type
_entity.pdbx_description
1 polymer ?
#
loop_
_entity_poly.entity_id
_entity_poly.type
_entity_poly.pdbx_seq_one_letter_code
_entity_poly.pdbx_strand_id
1 'polypeptide(L)' 'MDALQGLIYGFGVALSGSNLLACLLGVLVGTIVGVLPGIGPIGAMALLIPSTYALGPTSALIMLSGIFYGAMYGGS' A
#
# COMPACT_ATOMS: atom_id res chain seq x y z
N MET A 1 11.09 25.59 -1.44
CA MET A 1 11.60 24.29 -0.94
C MET A 1 12.37 23.68 -2.09
N ASP A 2 13.67 23.47 -1.94
CA ASP A 2 14.46 22.83 -2.98
C ASP A 2 13.96 21.41 -3.25
N ALA A 3 13.94 20.99 -4.52
CA ALA A 3 13.41 19.68 -4.92
C ALA A 3 14.08 18.52 -4.17
N LEU A 4 15.40 18.64 -3.95
CA LEU A 4 16.18 17.68 -3.18
C LEU A 4 15.68 17.56 -1.73
N GLN A 5 15.37 18.70 -1.10
CA GLN A 5 14.87 18.74 0.28
C GLN A 5 13.47 18.11 0.39
N GLY A 6 12.61 18.32 -0.61
CA GLY A 6 11.31 17.66 -0.69
C GLY A 6 11.41 16.14 -0.81
N LEU A 7 12.35 15.64 -1.62
CA LEU A 7 12.58 14.21 -1.78
C LEU A 7 13.09 13.55 -0.49
N ILE A 8 14.07 14.18 0.17
CA ILE A 8 14.61 13.69 1.46
C ILE A 8 13.52 13.63 2.53
N TYR A 9 12.68 14.66 2.61
CA TYR A 9 11.53 14.67 3.52
C TYR A 9 10.56 13.53 3.22
N GLY A 10 10.21 13.32 1.93
CA GLY A 10 9.32 12.23 1.51
C GLY A 10 9.83 10.85 1.90
N PHE A 11 11.13 10.59 1.72
CA PHE A 11 11.76 9.35 2.20
C PHE A 11 11.66 9.21 3.72
N GLY A 12 11.92 10.28 4.48
CA GLY A 12 11.76 10.26 5.94
C GLY A 12 10.35 9.86 6.38
N VAL A 13 9.32 10.32 5.67
CA VAL A 13 7.93 9.91 5.92
C VAL A 13 7.70 8.45 5.52
N ALA A 14 8.13 8.03 4.34
CA ALA A 14 7.91 6.67 3.84
C ALA A 14 8.61 5.60 4.72
N LEU A 15 9.81 5.91 5.22
CA LEU A 15 10.61 5.03 6.09
C LEU A 15 10.18 5.10 7.58
N SER A 16 9.16 5.88 7.93
CA SER A 16 8.56 5.84 9.26
C SER A 16 8.07 4.42 9.58
N GLY A 17 8.31 3.94 10.81
CA GLY A 17 7.89 2.61 11.26
C GLY A 17 6.39 2.35 11.08
N SER A 18 5.53 3.34 11.31
CA SER A 18 4.09 3.22 11.11
C SER A 18 3.71 2.98 9.64
N ASN A 19 4.40 3.65 8.72
CA ASN A 19 4.16 3.55 7.28
C ASN A 19 4.74 2.25 6.72
N LEU A 20 5.89 1.80 7.21
CA LEU A 20 6.43 0.48 6.88
C LEU A 20 5.51 -0.65 7.35
N LEU A 21 4.94 -0.56 8.55
CA LEU A 21 3.95 -1.53 9.03
C LEU A 21 2.67 -1.51 8.16
N ALA A 22 2.17 -0.33 7.81
CA ALA A 22 1.02 -0.20 6.92
C ALA A 22 1.30 -0.79 5.53
N CYS A 23 2.51 -0.57 5.00
CA CYS A 23 2.98 -1.17 3.75
C CYS A 23 3.01 -2.70 3.84
N LEU A 24 3.63 -3.25 4.90
CA LEU A 24 3.74 -4.68 5.13
C LEU A 24 2.36 -5.36 5.21
N LEU A 25 1.45 -4.76 5.98
CA LEU A 25 0.07 -5.24 6.08
C LEU A 25 -0.65 -5.15 4.74
N GLY A 26 -0.48 -4.05 4.02
CA GLY A 26 -1.02 -3.88 2.67
C GLY A 26 -0.55 -4.95 1.71
N VAL A 27 0.75 -5.24 1.67
CA VAL A 27 1.33 -6.30 0.83
C VAL A 27 0.80 -7.66 1.23
N LEU A 28 0.78 -8.00 2.53
CA LEU A 28 0.25 -9.28 3.02
C LEU A 28 -1.19 -9.51 2.59
N VAL A 29 -2.06 -8.51 2.84
CA VAL A 29 -3.47 -8.59 2.45
C VAL A 29 -3.61 -8.64 0.93
N GLY A 30 -2.83 -7.83 0.21
CA GLY A 30 -2.79 -7.81 -1.25
C GLY A 30 -2.44 -9.18 -1.82
N THR A 31 -1.40 -9.84 -1.30
CA THR A 31 -0.98 -11.18 -1.70
C THR A 31 -2.08 -12.21 -1.47
N ILE A 32 -2.72 -12.21 -0.29
CA ILE A 32 -3.82 -13.13 0.03
C ILE A 32 -4.98 -12.94 -0.96
N VAL A 33 -5.37 -11.69 -1.24
CA VAL A 33 -6.46 -11.40 -2.17
C VAL A 33 -6.05 -11.68 -3.62
N GLY A 34 -4.79 -11.47 -3.98
CA GLY A 34 -4.25 -11.72 -5.33
C GLY A 34 -4.18 -13.20 -5.71
N VAL A 35 -4.18 -14.11 -4.73
CA VAL A 35 -4.30 -15.56 -4.98
C VAL A 35 -5.72 -15.94 -5.42
N LEU A 36 -6.73 -15.11 -5.13
CA LEU A 36 -8.13 -15.43 -5.44
C LEU A 36 -8.39 -15.35 -6.97
N PRO A 37 -9.00 -16.39 -7.57
CA PRO A 37 -9.26 -16.40 -9.01
C PRO A 37 -10.28 -15.32 -9.38
N GLY A 38 -10.01 -14.60 -10.47
CA GLY A 38 -10.92 -13.61 -11.04
C GLY A 38 -10.89 -12.22 -10.39
N ILE A 39 -10.09 -12.01 -9.34
CA ILE A 39 -9.89 -10.68 -8.73
C ILE A 39 -8.55 -10.11 -9.21
N GLY A 40 -8.60 -9.14 -10.13
CA GLY A 40 -7.40 -8.41 -10.55
C GLY A 40 -6.87 -7.46 -9.46
N PRO A 41 -5.63 -6.93 -9.59
CA PRO A 41 -5.03 -6.01 -8.62
C PRO A 41 -5.87 -4.76 -8.33
N ILE A 42 -6.51 -4.21 -9.38
CA ILE A 42 -7.40 -3.05 -9.26
C ILE A 42 -8.68 -3.41 -8.47
N GLY A 43 -9.21 -4.63 -8.68
CA GLY A 43 -10.34 -5.15 -7.92
C GLY A 43 -10.01 -5.35 -6.44
N ALA A 44 -8.83 -5.91 -6.14
CA ALA A 44 -8.32 -6.06 -4.78
C ALA A 44 -8.19 -4.69 -4.08
N MET A 45 -7.61 -3.70 -4.75
CA MET A 45 -7.54 -2.33 -4.23
C MET A 45 -8.94 -1.78 -3.95
N ALA A 46 -9.88 -1.86 -4.91
CA ALA A 46 -11.23 -1.33 -4.74
C ALA A 46 -11.96 -1.93 -3.53
N LEU A 47 -11.82 -3.24 -3.31
CA LEU A 47 -12.41 -3.94 -2.17
C LEU A 47 -11.81 -3.52 -0.83
N LEU A 48 -10.52 -3.16 -0.82
CA LEU A 48 -9.77 -2.85 0.40
C LEU A 48 -9.63 -1.35 0.68
N ILE A 49 -10.02 -0.45 -0.24
CA ILE A 49 -10.12 1.00 0.00
C ILE A 49 -10.81 1.33 1.34
N PRO A 50 -11.97 0.71 1.70
CA PRO A 50 -12.64 1.00 2.96
C PRO A 50 -11.78 0.72 4.20
N SER A 51 -10.88 -0.27 4.14
CA SER A 51 -9.97 -0.58 5.25
C SER A 51 -8.97 0.53 5.52
N THR A 52 -8.72 1.40 4.54
CA THR A 52 -7.76 2.52 4.66
C THR A 52 -8.39 3.82 5.16
N TYR A 53 -9.72 3.90 5.29
CA TYR A 53 -10.42 5.12 5.73
C TYR A 53 -10.12 5.51 7.19
N ALA A 54 -9.73 4.54 8.02
CA ALA A 54 -9.32 4.81 9.40
C ALA A 54 -7.87 5.33 9.51
N LEU A 55 -7.09 5.30 8.41
CA LEU A 55 -5.69 5.69 8.39
C LEU A 55 -5.52 7.15 7.93
N GLY A 56 -4.41 7.77 8.34
CA GLY A 56 -3.99 9.05 7.77
C GLY A 56 -3.70 8.93 6.26
N PRO A 57 -3.82 10.03 5.50
CA PRO A 57 -3.78 10.00 4.03
C PRO A 57 -2.49 9.38 3.49
N THR A 58 -1.34 9.66 4.12
CA THR A 58 -0.06 9.08 3.69
C THR A 58 0.01 7.58 3.92
N SER A 59 -0.39 7.11 5.11
CA SER A 59 -0.38 5.68 5.45
C SER A 59 -1.40 4.90 4.62
N ALA A 60 -2.55 5.49 4.33
CA ALA A 60 -3.56 4.92 3.44
C ALA A 60 -3.02 4.70 2.02
N LEU A 61 -2.33 5.70 1.45
CA LEU A 61 -1.72 5.58 0.12
C LEU A 61 -0.61 4.52 0.08
N ILE A 62 0.22 4.44 1.13
CA ILE A 62 1.28 3.44 1.25
C ILE A 62 0.70 2.02 1.40
N MET A 63 -0.38 1.86 2.16
CA MET A 63 -1.05 0.57 2.29
C MET A 63 -1.71 0.16 0.97
N LEU A 64 -2.36 1.09 0.26
CA LEU A 64 -2.96 0.83 -1.05
C LEU A 64 -1.92 0.46 -2.11
N SER A 65 -0.76 1.10 -2.12
CA SER A 65 0.33 0.70 -3.02
C SER A 65 0.86 -0.69 -2.66
N GLY A 66 0.99 -1.00 -1.38
CA GLY A 66 1.30 -2.36 -0.90
C GLY A 66 0.29 -3.40 -1.37
N ILE A 67 -1.01 -3.11 -1.26
CA ILE A 67 -2.10 -3.99 -1.73
C ILE A 67 -1.99 -4.25 -3.22
N PHE A 68 -1.76 -3.20 -4.01
CA PHE A 68 -1.64 -3.31 -5.47
C PHE A 68 -0.49 -4.26 -5.86
N TYR A 69 0.71 -4.02 -5.33
CA TYR A 69 1.87 -4.84 -5.64
C TYR A 69 1.74 -6.25 -5.05
N GLY A 70 1.23 -6.40 -3.82
CA GLY A 70 0.96 -7.70 -3.23
C GLY A 70 -0.01 -8.53 -4.08
N ALA A 71 -1.07 -7.90 -4.59
CA ALA A 71 -2.06 -8.56 -5.44
C ALA A 71 -1.52 -8.92 -6.83
N MET A 72 -0.63 -8.10 -7.40
CA MET A 72 0.03 -8.42 -8.68
C MET A 72 0.87 -9.71 -8.61
N TYR A 73 1.51 -9.97 -7.48
CA TYR A 73 2.41 -11.12 -7.31
C TYR A 73 1.82 -12.26 -6.46
N GLY A 74 0.56 -12.15 -6.01
CA GLY A 74 -0.06 -13.13 -5.13
C GLY A 74 -0.30 -14.50 -5.76
N GLY A 75 -0.72 -14.54 -7.02
CA GLY A 75 -0.98 -15.78 -7.77
C GLY A 75 0.12 -16.18 -8.75
N SER A 76 1.33 -15.58 -8.63
CA SER A 76 2.49 -15.85 -9.49
C SER A 76 3.29 -17.06 -9.03
#